data_AF-A0A3D2XDJ8-F1
#
_entry.id   AF-A0A3D2XDJ8-F1
#
_cell.length_a   1.000
_cell.length_b   1.000
_cell.length_c   1.000
_cell.angle_alpha   90.00
_cell.angle_beta   90.00
_cell.angle_gamma   90.00
#
_symmetry.space_group_name_H-M   'P 1'
#
loop_
_entity.id
_entity.type
_entity.pdbx_description
1 polymer ?
#
loop_
_entity_poly.entity_id
_entity_poly.type
_entity_poly.pdbx_seq_one_letter_code
_entity_poly.pdbx_strand_id
1 'polypeptide(L)'
;MRRFLFLLLMMVVAITDGNTQSKVVVPFHTAYATAGNTHKVNRPSARKDALLWSDTATQLRFFIHNSTTGDLHIALNALSLKTAKQLTLEVRGKRMSITVPVNALTKEIKVGTIQLTDTGFVELVLSSKKLLPGALGIGNLVLSGPAAAGLRFNAKERLNAASVHLRYPLADSIKAIGFYNEITVPQGHDPLYSYYMATGFSRGYFGIQVNSEKERRVIFSVWDAGNEAIDRGKVADSNKVKLLAKGDAVVANDFGNEGTGGHSHWVYNWKAGETYRFLVTALTDSATQTTIYTGYFFVPELQRWKLIAAFRAPKDGNTLNKLYSFNENFVGENGHLQRKAFFGNQWVQQQRGGRWVPLTEAIFTTDATGRAGDRFDYGAGVTGEQFYLWNGGFKEQEAKQNDQFKRPNTTKAPVIDYTKDADSIAQARKDIQEIADAVKTGKIDTTGSIESVYYHILQQGNGEYVSVTDTVTVHYKGTLLTDGSIFDQTKDKPAVFSLRRLIRGWQLALPKCRVGGKVRVIIPSAQAYGIRTRSKDIPPNSVLVFDIEVVATKKM
;
A
#
# COMPACT_ATOMS: atom_id res chain seq x y z
N MET A 1 -48.84 40.54 -0.31
CA MET A 1 -49.04 39.08 -0.49
C MET A 1 -47.70 38.41 -0.75
N ARG A 2 -47.15 37.68 0.25
CA ARG A 2 -46.28 36.51 0.11
C ARG A 2 -45.98 36.02 1.53
N ARG A 3 -46.54 34.85 1.85
CA ARG A 3 -46.50 34.23 3.17
C ARG A 3 -45.09 33.70 3.46
N PHE A 4 -44.51 34.11 4.58
CA PHE A 4 -43.40 33.42 5.21
C PHE A 4 -43.96 32.18 5.93
N LEU A 5 -43.49 31.00 5.55
CA LEU A 5 -43.79 29.75 6.26
C LEU A 5 -42.66 29.52 7.28
N PHE A 6 -42.90 29.89 8.52
CA PHE A 6 -42.09 29.43 9.66
C PHE A 6 -42.50 27.99 9.99
N LEU A 7 -41.62 27.02 9.79
CA LEU A 7 -41.80 25.68 10.34
C LEU A 7 -41.40 25.72 11.82
N LEU A 8 -42.41 25.68 12.68
CA LEU A 8 -42.28 25.57 14.14
C LEU A 8 -41.77 24.17 14.48
N LEU A 9 -40.56 24.07 15.04
CA LEU A 9 -39.99 22.82 15.55
C LEU A 9 -40.75 22.45 16.85
N MET A 10 -41.71 21.54 16.75
CA MET A 10 -42.50 21.08 17.88
C MET A 10 -41.67 20.10 18.72
N MET A 11 -41.10 20.61 19.82
CA MET A 11 -40.39 19.82 20.83
C MET A 11 -41.42 19.02 21.62
N VAL A 12 -41.60 17.74 21.28
CA VAL A 12 -42.42 16.82 22.08
C VAL A 12 -41.57 16.37 23.27
N VAL A 13 -41.82 16.99 24.42
CA VAL A 13 -41.41 16.44 25.72
C VAL A 13 -42.41 15.34 26.06
N ALA A 14 -41.98 14.08 25.91
CA ALA A 14 -42.71 12.94 26.45
C ALA A 14 -42.13 12.64 27.84
N ILE A 15 -42.88 13.01 28.88
CA ILE A 15 -42.74 12.40 30.21
C ILE A 15 -43.53 11.10 30.15
N THR A 16 -42.84 9.97 30.31
CA THR A 16 -43.46 8.67 30.62
C THR A 16 -42.63 8.00 31.70
N ASP A 17 -43.21 7.87 32.89
CA ASP A 17 -42.79 6.86 33.87
C ASP A 17 -43.03 5.45 33.30
N GLY A 18 -42.12 4.53 33.63
CA GLY A 18 -42.33 3.08 33.42
C GLY A 18 -41.27 2.40 32.56
N ASN A 19 -40.12 2.10 33.16
CA ASN A 19 -39.22 0.95 32.96
C ASN A 19 -39.41 0.08 31.68
N THR A 20 -39.39 0.68 30.48
CA THR A 20 -39.28 -0.06 29.23
C THR A 20 -37.81 -0.36 29.02
N GLN A 21 -37.38 -1.55 29.47
CA GLN A 21 -36.03 -2.04 29.23
C GLN A 21 -35.69 -1.90 27.73
N SER A 22 -34.66 -1.11 27.43
CA SER A 22 -34.20 -0.87 26.07
C SER A 22 -33.87 -2.20 25.39
N LYS A 23 -34.60 -2.54 24.34
CA LYS A 23 -34.40 -3.78 23.60
C LYS A 23 -33.59 -3.50 22.33
N VAL A 24 -32.44 -4.16 22.22
CA VAL A 24 -31.49 -4.02 21.11
C VAL A 24 -31.44 -5.32 20.33
N VAL A 25 -31.62 -5.23 19.02
CA VAL A 25 -31.60 -6.39 18.12
C VAL A 25 -30.26 -6.40 17.37
N VAL A 26 -29.45 -7.42 17.59
CA VAL A 26 -28.17 -7.62 16.89
C VAL A 26 -28.40 -8.65 15.77
N PRO A 27 -28.38 -8.23 14.49
CA PRO A 27 -28.74 -9.10 13.39
C PRO A 27 -27.76 -10.26 13.17
N PHE A 28 -28.25 -11.40 12.68
CA PHE A 28 -27.42 -12.58 12.37
C PHE A 28 -26.26 -12.29 11.41
N HIS A 29 -26.45 -11.37 10.47
CA HIS A 29 -25.44 -11.06 9.44
C HIS A 29 -24.22 -10.32 10.02
N THR A 30 -24.30 -9.85 11.26
CA THR A 30 -23.17 -9.23 11.98
C THR A 30 -22.21 -10.25 12.58
N ALA A 31 -22.61 -11.54 12.63
CA ALA A 31 -21.79 -12.60 13.19
C ALA A 31 -20.61 -12.96 12.27
N TYR A 32 -19.46 -13.20 12.89
CA TYR A 32 -18.32 -13.86 12.26
C TYR A 32 -18.42 -15.36 12.46
N ALA A 33 -18.23 -16.14 11.39
CA ALA A 33 -18.13 -17.59 11.47
C ALA A 33 -16.66 -18.01 11.61
N THR A 34 -16.33 -18.79 12.63
CA THR A 34 -14.94 -19.16 12.98
C THR A 34 -14.86 -20.63 13.38
N ALA A 35 -13.75 -21.32 13.11
CA ALA A 35 -13.55 -22.71 13.52
C ALA A 35 -12.39 -22.75 14.51
N GLY A 36 -12.70 -22.81 15.80
CA GLY A 36 -11.71 -22.53 16.85
C GLY A 36 -11.10 -21.14 16.68
N ASN A 37 -9.76 -21.06 16.64
CA ASN A 37 -9.01 -19.82 16.36
C ASN A 37 -8.67 -19.65 14.87
N THR A 38 -9.19 -20.50 13.97
CA THR A 38 -8.84 -20.47 12.54
C THR A 38 -9.82 -19.60 11.74
N HIS A 39 -9.31 -18.97 10.69
CA HIS A 39 -10.06 -18.04 9.82
C HIS A 39 -10.72 -18.74 8.61
N LYS A 40 -10.51 -20.06 8.45
CA LYS A 40 -11.10 -20.86 7.37
C LYS A 40 -12.42 -21.45 7.84
N VAL A 41 -13.51 -20.76 7.58
CA VAL A 41 -14.85 -21.35 7.66
C VAL A 41 -15.66 -20.94 6.46
N ASN A 42 -16.34 -21.92 5.85
CA ASN A 42 -17.44 -21.63 4.94
C ASN A 42 -18.54 -20.95 5.76
N ARG A 43 -18.64 -19.62 5.64
CA ARG A 43 -19.71 -18.87 6.31
C ARG A 43 -21.05 -19.57 6.03
N PRO A 44 -21.84 -19.91 7.06
CA PRO A 44 -23.15 -20.51 6.87
C PRO A 44 -23.96 -19.72 5.84
N SER A 45 -24.61 -20.42 4.89
CA SER A 45 -25.42 -19.76 3.87
C SER A 45 -26.54 -18.96 4.53
N ALA A 46 -26.78 -17.73 4.08
CA ALA A 46 -27.84 -16.88 4.62
C ALA A 46 -29.15 -17.04 3.83
N ARG A 47 -30.28 -17.01 4.54
CA ARG A 47 -31.58 -16.59 4.01
C ARG A 47 -31.85 -15.15 4.44
N LYS A 48 -32.97 -14.58 4.00
CA LYS A 48 -33.38 -13.20 4.31
C LYS A 48 -33.33 -12.87 5.81
N ASP A 49 -33.56 -13.85 6.67
CA ASP A 49 -33.79 -13.68 8.12
C ASP A 49 -32.91 -14.57 9.02
N ALA A 50 -32.04 -15.42 8.46
CA ALA A 50 -31.22 -16.34 9.26
C ALA A 50 -29.96 -16.87 8.55
N LEU A 51 -28.94 -17.23 9.33
CA LEU A 51 -27.84 -18.10 8.92
C LEU A 51 -28.25 -19.57 9.03
N LEU A 52 -28.10 -20.34 7.96
CA LEU A 52 -28.35 -21.78 7.94
C LEU A 52 -27.10 -22.54 8.42
N TRP A 53 -27.06 -22.83 9.71
CA TRP A 53 -25.90 -23.42 10.37
C TRP A 53 -26.04 -24.94 10.51
N SER A 54 -25.02 -25.70 10.12
CA SER A 54 -25.13 -27.15 9.93
C SER A 54 -23.95 -27.98 10.44
N ASP A 55 -22.83 -27.37 10.85
CA ASP A 55 -21.63 -28.06 11.33
C ASP A 55 -21.24 -27.63 12.76
N THR A 56 -20.63 -28.55 13.52
CA THR A 56 -20.20 -28.32 14.91
C THR A 56 -18.82 -27.68 15.03
N ALA A 57 -18.08 -27.56 13.92
CA ALA A 57 -16.76 -26.93 13.90
C ALA A 57 -16.87 -25.41 13.97
N THR A 58 -17.91 -24.85 13.35
CA THR A 58 -18.17 -23.41 13.29
C THR A 58 -18.72 -22.90 14.62
N GLN A 59 -18.21 -21.75 15.04
CA GLN A 59 -18.72 -20.89 16.09
C GLN A 59 -19.14 -19.55 15.47
N LEU A 60 -20.29 -19.02 15.89
CA LEU A 60 -20.77 -17.70 15.49
C LEU A 60 -20.43 -16.68 16.58
N ARG A 61 -19.65 -15.67 16.22
CA ARG A 61 -19.16 -14.64 17.15
C ARG A 61 -19.82 -13.31 16.86
N PHE A 62 -20.52 -12.76 17.84
CA PHE A 62 -21.11 -11.43 17.81
C PHE A 62 -20.31 -10.51 18.71
N PHE A 63 -20.15 -9.26 18.28
CA PHE A 63 -19.41 -8.25 19.03
C PHE A 63 -20.29 -7.04 19.24
N ILE A 64 -20.47 -6.68 20.50
CA ILE A 64 -21.18 -5.48 20.93
C ILE A 64 -20.24 -4.63 21.77
N HIS A 65 -20.55 -3.36 21.94
CA HIS A 65 -19.87 -2.46 22.86
C HIS A 65 -20.88 -1.87 23.82
N ASN A 66 -20.69 -2.08 25.13
CA ASN A 66 -21.56 -1.54 26.16
C ASN A 66 -21.00 -0.25 26.75
N SER A 67 -21.85 0.77 26.76
CA SER A 67 -21.56 2.07 27.39
C SER A 67 -22.07 2.15 28.84
N THR A 68 -22.85 1.15 29.26
CA THR A 68 -23.49 1.07 30.58
C THR A 68 -23.23 -0.30 31.20
N THR A 69 -23.05 -0.33 32.51
CA THR A 69 -22.92 -1.55 33.32
C THR A 69 -24.29 -2.02 33.79
N GLY A 70 -24.38 -3.26 34.26
CA GLY A 70 -25.60 -3.84 34.84
C GLY A 70 -26.01 -5.14 34.15
N ASP A 71 -27.26 -5.54 34.36
CA ASP A 71 -27.78 -6.78 33.80
C ASP A 71 -28.00 -6.65 32.28
N LEU A 72 -27.47 -7.63 31.54
CA LEU A 72 -27.72 -7.89 30.14
C LEU A 72 -28.55 -9.16 30.03
N HIS A 73 -29.84 -9.01 29.76
CA HIS A 73 -30.73 -10.11 29.42
C HIS A 73 -30.54 -10.48 27.95
N ILE A 74 -30.42 -11.77 27.66
CA ILE A 74 -30.13 -12.27 26.32
C ILE A 74 -31.22 -13.24 25.89
N ALA A 75 -31.69 -13.05 24.66
CA ALA A 75 -32.55 -13.98 23.94
C ALA A 75 -32.04 -14.19 22.50
N LEU A 76 -32.47 -15.28 21.88
CA LEU A 76 -32.05 -15.70 20.53
C LEU A 76 -33.27 -15.97 19.66
N ASN A 77 -33.34 -15.33 18.49
CA ASN A 77 -34.24 -15.75 17.43
C ASN A 77 -33.58 -16.91 16.69
N ALA A 78 -34.23 -18.08 16.70
CA ALA A 78 -33.76 -19.24 15.95
C ALA A 78 -34.93 -20.11 15.48
N LEU A 79 -34.68 -20.84 14.40
CA LEU A 79 -35.62 -21.74 13.77
C LEU A 79 -35.05 -23.15 13.70
N SER A 80 -35.83 -24.16 14.10
CA SER A 80 -35.50 -25.57 13.83
C SER A 80 -36.70 -26.27 13.21
N LEU A 81 -36.51 -26.89 12.05
CA LEU A 81 -37.58 -27.50 11.25
C LEU A 81 -37.79 -29.01 11.50
N LYS A 82 -36.86 -29.70 12.19
CA LYS A 82 -36.95 -31.17 12.34
C LYS A 82 -36.75 -31.67 13.76
N THR A 83 -35.65 -31.30 14.40
CA THR A 83 -35.27 -31.82 15.73
C THR A 83 -34.73 -30.69 16.59
N ALA A 84 -35.08 -30.69 17.88
CA ALA A 84 -34.60 -29.66 18.80
C ALA A 84 -33.07 -29.64 18.81
N LYS A 85 -32.48 -28.43 18.82
CA LYS A 85 -31.03 -28.26 18.75
C LYS A 85 -30.50 -27.74 20.08
N GLN A 86 -29.40 -28.31 20.53
CA GLN A 86 -28.68 -27.83 21.72
C GLN A 86 -27.54 -26.92 21.29
N LEU A 87 -27.63 -25.66 21.69
CA LEU A 87 -26.60 -24.65 21.48
C LEU A 87 -26.03 -24.21 22.82
N THR A 88 -24.86 -23.60 22.79
CA THR A 88 -24.23 -22.97 23.93
C THR A 88 -23.88 -21.55 23.54
N LEU A 89 -24.35 -20.58 24.32
CA LEU A 89 -23.90 -19.20 24.25
C LEU A 89 -22.87 -18.96 25.36
N GLU A 90 -21.68 -18.52 24.98
CA GLU A 90 -20.65 -18.09 25.91
C GLU A 90 -20.51 -16.56 25.87
N VAL A 91 -20.55 -15.92 27.04
CA VAL A 91 -20.33 -14.48 27.21
C VAL A 91 -19.42 -14.29 28.41
N ARG A 92 -18.23 -13.69 28.22
CA ARG A 92 -17.21 -13.50 29.28
C ARG A 92 -16.91 -14.79 30.06
N GLY A 93 -16.77 -15.92 29.35
CA GLY A 93 -16.51 -17.23 29.95
C GLY A 93 -17.72 -17.91 30.61
N LYS A 94 -18.84 -17.20 30.84
CA LYS A 94 -20.08 -17.81 31.34
C LYS A 94 -20.83 -18.47 30.19
N ARG A 95 -21.09 -19.76 30.34
CA ARG A 95 -21.80 -20.59 29.35
C ARG A 95 -23.27 -20.77 29.73
N MET A 96 -24.15 -20.58 28.76
CA MET A 96 -25.60 -20.77 28.89
C MET A 96 -26.07 -21.75 27.81
N SER A 97 -26.80 -22.79 28.21
CA SER A 97 -27.36 -23.77 27.29
C SER A 97 -28.67 -23.26 26.69
N ILE A 98 -28.86 -23.47 25.38
CA ILE A 98 -30.05 -23.05 24.65
C ILE A 98 -30.65 -24.29 24.00
N THR A 99 -31.91 -24.59 24.36
CA THR A 99 -32.70 -25.58 23.64
C THR A 99 -33.54 -24.86 22.60
N VAL A 100 -33.27 -25.09 21.31
CA VAL A 100 -34.07 -24.56 20.21
C VAL A 100 -35.23 -25.52 19.93
N PRO A 101 -36.49 -25.15 20.21
CA PRO A 101 -37.64 -26.01 19.95
C PRO A 101 -37.89 -26.20 18.45
N VAL A 102 -38.56 -27.30 18.09
CA VAL A 102 -39.02 -27.53 16.71
C VAL A 102 -40.30 -26.72 16.50
N ASN A 103 -40.26 -25.69 15.66
CA ASN A 103 -41.42 -24.85 15.33
C ASN A 103 -41.17 -24.09 14.01
N ALA A 104 -42.23 -23.64 13.33
CA ALA A 104 -42.16 -23.01 12.01
C ALA A 104 -41.62 -21.57 12.01
N LEU A 105 -41.63 -20.85 13.15
CA LEU A 105 -41.05 -19.51 13.35
C LEU A 105 -41.05 -19.19 14.86
N THR A 106 -39.90 -19.28 15.54
CA THR A 106 -39.83 -18.84 16.95
C THR A 106 -39.24 -17.43 17.04
N LYS A 107 -40.11 -16.50 17.41
CA LYS A 107 -39.80 -15.20 18.02
C LYS A 107 -39.19 -15.48 19.40
N GLU A 108 -37.89 -15.27 19.56
CA GLU A 108 -37.22 -15.00 20.86
C GLU A 108 -37.19 -16.12 21.92
N ILE A 109 -36.18 -16.99 21.84
CA ILE A 109 -35.84 -17.99 22.86
C ILE A 109 -35.03 -17.30 23.97
N LYS A 110 -35.57 -17.23 25.19
CA LYS A 110 -34.83 -16.69 26.35
C LYS A 110 -33.59 -17.54 26.62
N VAL A 111 -32.42 -16.91 26.67
CA VAL A 111 -31.13 -17.58 26.90
C VAL A 111 -30.70 -17.45 28.36
N GLY A 112 -30.67 -16.23 28.89
CA GLY A 112 -30.23 -16.00 30.26
C GLY A 112 -29.89 -14.54 30.56
N THR A 113 -29.16 -14.32 31.65
CA THR A 113 -28.71 -12.99 32.09
C THR A 113 -27.26 -13.02 32.52
N ILE A 114 -26.51 -12.00 32.09
CA ILE A 114 -25.12 -11.76 32.42
C ILE A 114 -25.02 -10.36 33.03
N GLN A 115 -24.29 -10.22 34.13
CA GLN A 115 -23.98 -8.91 34.69
C GLN A 115 -22.71 -8.38 34.03
N LEU A 116 -22.78 -7.19 33.41
CA LEU A 116 -21.62 -6.47 32.88
C LEU A 116 -21.14 -5.47 33.94
N THR A 117 -19.90 -5.63 34.42
CA THR A 117 -19.33 -4.83 35.52
C THR A 117 -18.44 -3.69 35.06
N ASP A 118 -18.14 -3.62 33.77
CA ASP A 118 -17.33 -2.59 33.12
C ASP A 118 -17.93 -2.25 31.75
N THR A 119 -17.40 -1.21 31.11
CA THR A 119 -17.76 -0.81 29.74
C THR A 119 -16.74 -1.32 28.74
N GLY A 120 -17.16 -1.47 27.49
CA GLY A 120 -16.27 -1.82 26.40
C GLY A 120 -16.83 -2.90 25.47
N PHE A 121 -15.97 -3.48 24.66
CA PHE A 121 -16.36 -4.59 23.79
C PHE A 121 -16.68 -5.87 24.58
N VAL A 122 -17.77 -6.53 24.18
CA VAL A 122 -18.23 -7.83 24.69
C VAL A 122 -18.42 -8.77 23.51
N GLU A 123 -17.76 -9.93 23.59
CA GLU A 123 -17.94 -11.02 22.65
C GLU A 123 -19.01 -11.99 23.14
N LEU A 124 -19.91 -12.37 22.24
CA LEU A 124 -20.91 -13.42 22.45
C LEU A 124 -20.67 -14.55 21.44
N VAL A 125 -20.33 -15.74 21.93
CA VAL A 125 -19.95 -16.88 21.10
C VAL A 125 -21.03 -17.96 21.15
N LEU A 126 -21.71 -18.18 20.03
CA LEU A 126 -22.63 -19.28 19.85
C LEU A 126 -21.89 -20.50 19.28
N SER A 127 -22.01 -21.63 19.94
CA SER A 127 -21.36 -22.89 19.56
C SER A 127 -22.30 -24.08 19.78
N SER A 128 -21.99 -25.23 19.17
CA SER A 128 -22.71 -26.48 19.42
C SER A 128 -21.75 -27.65 19.40
N LYS A 129 -21.81 -28.50 20.43
CA LYS A 129 -21.07 -29.77 20.46
C LYS A 129 -21.74 -30.86 19.62
N LYS A 130 -23.03 -30.71 19.33
CA LYS A 130 -23.83 -31.69 18.59
C LYS A 130 -24.96 -30.99 17.85
N LEU A 131 -24.88 -30.95 16.52
CA LEU A 131 -25.99 -30.58 15.66
C LEU A 131 -26.70 -31.85 15.22
N LEU A 132 -27.92 -32.08 15.71
CA LEU A 132 -28.76 -33.16 15.20
C LEU A 132 -29.18 -32.85 13.75
N PRO A 133 -29.48 -33.83 12.88
CA PRO A 133 -29.88 -33.56 11.50
C PRO A 133 -31.13 -32.66 11.38
N GLY A 134 -31.11 -31.71 10.45
CA GLY A 134 -32.24 -30.81 10.13
C GLY A 134 -31.88 -29.32 10.21
N ALA A 135 -32.39 -28.52 9.27
CA ALA A 135 -32.02 -27.12 9.05
C ALA A 135 -32.24 -26.25 10.31
N LEU A 136 -31.14 -25.81 10.93
CA LEU A 136 -31.12 -24.80 11.99
C LEU A 136 -30.87 -23.43 11.36
N GLY A 137 -31.81 -22.51 11.55
CA GLY A 137 -31.66 -21.09 11.21
C GLY A 137 -31.32 -20.28 12.44
N ILE A 138 -30.19 -19.58 12.43
CA ILE A 138 -29.81 -18.60 13.46
C ILE A 138 -30.21 -17.21 12.98
N GLY A 139 -31.17 -16.61 13.65
CA GLY A 139 -31.59 -15.22 13.46
C GLY A 139 -30.85 -14.29 14.40
N ASN A 140 -31.54 -13.27 14.88
CA ASN A 140 -30.96 -12.18 15.68
C ASN A 140 -30.71 -12.56 17.14
N LEU A 141 -29.69 -11.96 17.75
CA LEU A 141 -29.66 -11.83 19.20
C LEU A 141 -30.55 -10.67 19.62
N VAL A 142 -31.25 -10.84 20.73
CA VAL A 142 -32.08 -9.83 21.35
C VAL A 142 -31.53 -9.56 22.73
N LEU A 143 -31.10 -8.32 22.96
CA LEU A 143 -30.44 -7.88 24.17
C LEU A 143 -31.32 -6.86 24.88
N SER A 144 -31.50 -6.99 26.20
CA SER A 144 -32.24 -6.02 27.01
C SER A 144 -31.66 -5.92 28.42
N GLY A 145 -32.28 -5.09 29.26
CA GLY A 145 -31.80 -4.79 30.61
C GLY A 145 -30.97 -3.51 30.68
N PRO A 146 -30.54 -3.09 31.88
CA PRO A 146 -29.78 -1.85 32.07
C PRO A 146 -28.54 -1.74 31.16
N ALA A 147 -27.78 -2.83 31.01
CA ALA A 147 -26.56 -2.83 30.21
C ALA A 147 -26.81 -2.80 28.69
N ALA A 148 -28.07 -2.94 28.24
CA ALA A 148 -28.44 -2.77 26.84
C ALA A 148 -28.56 -1.30 26.42
N ALA A 149 -28.65 -0.37 27.39
CA ALA A 149 -28.76 1.05 27.12
C ALA A 149 -27.47 1.58 26.48
N GLY A 150 -27.58 2.15 25.28
CA GLY A 150 -26.44 2.70 24.54
C GLY A 150 -25.48 1.66 23.96
N LEU A 151 -25.94 0.42 23.76
CA LEU A 151 -25.16 -0.60 23.05
C LEU A 151 -24.84 -0.14 21.63
N ARG A 152 -23.60 -0.38 21.21
CA ARG A 152 -23.10 -0.10 19.86
C ARG A 152 -22.60 -1.39 19.22
N PHE A 153 -22.81 -1.54 17.92
CA PHE A 153 -22.29 -2.63 17.10
C PHE A 153 -22.38 -2.23 15.63
N ASN A 154 -21.69 -2.96 14.75
CA ASN A 154 -21.82 -2.77 13.31
C ASN A 154 -23.14 -3.38 12.81
N ALA A 155 -24.12 -2.55 12.48
CA ALA A 155 -25.41 -3.01 11.96
C ALA A 155 -25.42 -3.28 10.45
N LYS A 156 -24.30 -3.11 9.74
CA LYS A 156 -24.20 -3.38 8.30
C LYS A 156 -23.82 -4.83 8.03
N GLU A 157 -24.14 -5.32 6.82
CA GLU A 157 -23.70 -6.65 6.36
C GLU A 157 -22.20 -6.71 6.07
N ARG A 158 -21.58 -5.56 5.74
CA ARG A 158 -20.13 -5.45 5.54
C ARG A 158 -19.40 -5.74 6.84
N LEU A 159 -18.68 -6.86 6.89
CA LEU A 159 -17.92 -7.29 8.07
C LEU A 159 -16.46 -6.82 8.10
N ASN A 160 -15.98 -6.11 7.06
CA ASN A 160 -14.61 -5.61 7.04
C ASN A 160 -14.31 -4.72 8.24
N ALA A 161 -13.10 -4.81 8.77
CA ALA A 161 -12.57 -3.76 9.64
C ALA A 161 -12.52 -2.42 8.89
N ALA A 162 -12.77 -1.30 9.58
CA ALA A 162 -12.60 0.01 8.97
C ALA A 162 -11.13 0.20 8.58
N SER A 163 -10.86 0.59 7.32
CA SER A 163 -9.49 0.91 6.91
C SER A 163 -9.03 2.20 7.60
N VAL A 164 -7.75 2.24 7.99
CA VAL A 164 -7.14 3.34 8.75
C VAL A 164 -5.91 3.85 8.03
N HIS A 165 -5.65 5.16 8.12
CA HIS A 165 -4.63 5.84 7.32
C HIS A 165 -3.81 6.79 8.19
N LEU A 166 -2.54 6.93 7.84
CA LEU A 166 -1.67 8.03 8.25
C LEU A 166 -1.37 8.87 7.02
N ARG A 167 -1.75 10.14 7.04
CA ARG A 167 -1.32 11.12 6.04
C ARG A 167 -0.07 11.83 6.55
N TYR A 168 0.94 11.97 5.72
CA TYR A 168 2.16 12.69 6.06
C TYR A 168 2.12 14.09 5.45
N PRO A 169 1.96 15.15 6.26
CA PRO A 169 1.95 16.52 5.77
C PRO A 169 3.27 16.84 5.05
N LEU A 170 3.17 17.52 3.92
CA LEU A 170 4.30 17.96 3.13
C LEU A 170 4.11 19.43 2.78
N ALA A 171 5.09 20.28 3.10
CA ALA A 171 5.02 21.70 2.77
C ALA A 171 5.05 21.91 1.24
N ASP A 172 4.26 22.85 0.72
CA ASP A 172 4.11 23.10 -0.72
C ASP A 172 5.40 23.51 -1.44
N SER A 173 6.36 24.05 -0.67
CA SER A 173 7.71 24.39 -1.11
C SER A 173 8.56 23.15 -1.41
N ILE A 174 8.16 21.97 -0.93
CA ILE A 174 8.86 20.72 -1.14
C ILE A 174 8.33 20.01 -2.38
N LYS A 175 9.14 20.02 -3.45
CA LYS A 175 8.91 19.20 -4.65
C LYS A 175 9.55 17.83 -4.46
N ALA A 176 8.78 16.84 -4.00
CA ALA A 176 9.28 15.51 -3.64
C ALA A 176 9.38 14.56 -4.85
N ILE A 177 10.59 14.11 -5.18
CA ILE A 177 10.87 13.13 -6.26
C ILE A 177 11.11 11.71 -5.74
N GLY A 178 11.21 11.54 -4.43
CA GLY A 178 11.28 10.25 -3.75
C GLY A 178 10.50 10.27 -2.44
N PHE A 179 9.84 9.17 -2.10
CA PHE A 179 9.20 8.94 -0.81
C PHE A 179 9.62 7.57 -0.29
N TYR A 180 10.30 7.58 0.85
CA TYR A 180 10.81 6.40 1.55
C TYR A 180 10.03 6.15 2.84
N ASN A 181 9.73 4.89 3.13
CA ASN A 181 9.11 4.47 4.39
C ASN A 181 9.56 3.05 4.76
N GLU A 182 9.58 2.76 6.06
CA GLU A 182 9.83 1.44 6.62
C GLU A 182 8.57 0.90 7.26
N ILE A 183 8.28 -0.38 7.03
CA ILE A 183 7.11 -1.04 7.61
C ILE A 183 7.51 -2.32 8.35
N THR A 184 6.94 -2.49 9.54
CA THR A 184 7.09 -3.70 10.34
C THR A 184 5.69 -4.17 10.75
N VAL A 185 5.31 -5.38 10.34
CA VAL A 185 4.07 -6.01 10.78
C VAL A 185 4.42 -6.95 11.95
N PRO A 186 3.99 -6.69 13.19
CA PRO A 186 4.32 -7.55 14.32
C PRO A 186 3.72 -8.96 14.18
N GLN A 187 4.38 -9.94 14.79
CA GLN A 187 3.93 -11.34 14.76
C GLN A 187 2.49 -11.46 15.30
N GLY A 188 1.64 -12.21 14.59
CA GLY A 188 0.24 -12.41 14.96
C GLY A 188 -0.71 -11.28 14.55
N HIS A 189 -0.19 -10.22 13.92
CA HIS A 189 -0.98 -9.08 13.43
C HIS A 189 -1.05 -9.01 11.90
N ASP A 190 -0.74 -10.12 11.23
CA ASP A 190 -0.76 -10.35 9.80
C ASP A 190 -1.85 -11.33 9.34
N PRO A 191 -3.13 -11.19 9.79
CA PRO A 191 -4.17 -12.10 9.36
C PRO A 191 -4.32 -12.08 7.83
N LEU A 192 -4.91 -13.14 7.28
CA LEU A 192 -5.23 -13.20 5.85
C LEU A 192 -6.03 -11.96 5.42
N TYR A 193 -5.97 -11.65 4.12
CA TYR A 193 -6.75 -10.57 3.53
C TYR A 193 -6.48 -9.19 4.13
N SER A 194 -5.20 -8.95 4.42
CA SER A 194 -4.70 -7.70 4.98
C SER A 194 -3.80 -7.01 3.96
N TYR A 195 -3.97 -5.70 3.83
CA TYR A 195 -3.06 -4.86 3.07
C TYR A 195 -2.45 -3.81 3.99
N TYR A 196 -1.11 -3.87 4.12
CA TYR A 196 -0.30 -2.89 4.83
C TYR A 196 0.41 -2.02 3.80
N MET A 197 -0.15 -0.84 3.54
CA MET A 197 0.33 0.07 2.51
C MET A 197 1.35 1.03 3.10
N ALA A 198 2.56 1.03 2.55
CA ALA A 198 3.71 1.76 3.09
C ALA A 198 3.86 3.15 2.47
N THR A 199 3.88 3.27 1.14
CA THR A 199 4.19 4.55 0.46
C THR A 199 3.13 4.88 -0.59
N GLY A 200 2.05 5.52 -0.13
CA GLY A 200 0.97 6.03 -0.96
C GLY A 200 1.23 7.46 -1.42
N PHE A 201 0.67 7.81 -2.57
CA PHE A 201 0.74 9.12 -3.18
C PHE A 201 -0.56 9.41 -3.94
N SER A 202 -0.77 10.65 -4.38
CA SER A 202 -2.02 11.06 -5.04
C SER A 202 -2.44 10.24 -6.26
N ARG A 203 -1.51 9.54 -6.91
CA ARG A 203 -1.73 8.75 -8.12
C ARG A 203 -1.53 7.25 -7.91
N GLY A 204 -1.30 6.78 -6.70
CA GLY A 204 -1.12 5.34 -6.47
C GLY A 204 -0.82 4.92 -5.04
N TYR A 205 -0.48 3.64 -4.92
CA TYR A 205 -0.15 3.02 -3.64
C TYR A 205 0.95 1.96 -3.81
N PHE A 206 1.68 1.70 -2.73
CA PHE A 206 2.76 0.72 -2.71
C PHE A 206 2.90 0.09 -1.32
N GLY A 207 2.87 -1.23 -1.21
CA GLY A 207 2.93 -1.93 0.08
C GLY A 207 2.94 -3.46 -0.02
N ILE A 208 2.53 -4.13 1.05
CA ILE A 208 2.54 -5.60 1.18
C ILE A 208 1.20 -6.17 1.64
N GLN A 209 0.84 -7.33 1.07
CA GLN A 209 -0.42 -8.03 1.33
C GLN A 209 -0.20 -9.43 1.89
N VAL A 210 -1.20 -9.90 2.64
CA VAL A 210 -1.42 -11.31 2.97
C VAL A 210 -2.60 -11.80 2.15
N ASN A 211 -2.35 -12.56 1.09
CA ASN A 211 -3.37 -12.93 0.11
C ASN A 211 -3.99 -14.29 0.43
N SER A 212 -3.17 -15.25 0.85
CA SER A 212 -3.61 -16.56 1.32
C SER A 212 -2.57 -17.14 2.29
N GLU A 213 -2.83 -18.32 2.83
CA GLU A 213 -1.84 -19.04 3.66
C GLU A 213 -0.52 -19.31 2.93
N LYS A 214 -0.56 -19.40 1.60
CA LYS A 214 0.59 -19.74 0.75
C LYS A 214 1.11 -18.57 -0.06
N GLU A 215 0.45 -17.42 0.00
CA GLU A 215 0.76 -16.31 -0.88
C GLU A 215 0.71 -14.97 -0.17
N ARG A 216 1.82 -14.26 -0.30
CA ARG A 216 2.01 -12.88 0.13
C ARG A 216 2.59 -12.11 -1.04
N ARG A 217 2.20 -10.85 -1.15
CA ARG A 217 2.58 -10.02 -2.30
C ARG A 217 3.17 -8.70 -1.85
N VAL A 218 4.18 -8.23 -2.57
CA VAL A 218 4.53 -6.81 -2.65
C VAL A 218 3.76 -6.23 -3.84
N ILE A 219 2.96 -5.18 -3.65
CA ILE A 219 2.08 -4.64 -4.69
C ILE A 219 2.33 -3.16 -4.93
N PHE A 220 2.38 -2.74 -6.19
CA PHE A 220 2.52 -1.35 -6.64
C PHE A 220 1.50 -1.04 -7.73
N SER A 221 0.64 -0.04 -7.51
CA SER A 221 -0.37 0.37 -8.49
C SER A 221 -0.34 1.87 -8.73
N VAL A 222 -0.70 2.27 -9.95
CA VAL A 222 -0.85 3.66 -10.37
C VAL A 222 -2.19 3.82 -11.11
N TRP A 223 -3.03 4.75 -10.66
CA TRP A 223 -4.33 5.03 -11.27
C TRP A 223 -4.21 5.71 -12.63
N ASP A 224 -5.11 5.37 -13.54
CA ASP A 224 -5.36 6.08 -14.78
C ASP A 224 -5.86 7.50 -14.52
N ALA A 225 -5.72 8.39 -15.51
CA ALA A 225 -6.37 9.70 -15.44
C ALA A 225 -7.89 9.57 -15.71
N GLY A 226 -8.67 10.54 -15.21
CA GLY A 226 -10.13 10.55 -15.38
C GLY A 226 -10.88 9.89 -14.22
N ASN A 227 -12.16 9.57 -14.44
CA ASN A 227 -13.12 9.24 -13.39
C ASN A 227 -13.76 7.85 -13.53
N GLU A 228 -13.32 7.02 -14.48
CA GLU A 228 -13.82 5.64 -14.61
C GLU A 228 -13.24 4.78 -13.49
N ALA A 229 -14.14 4.26 -12.64
CA ALA A 229 -13.77 3.62 -11.40
C ALA A 229 -13.84 2.09 -11.44
N ILE A 230 -14.52 1.51 -12.43
CA ILE A 230 -14.93 0.10 -12.44
C ILE A 230 -14.20 -0.65 -13.54
N ASP A 231 -14.30 -0.18 -14.78
CA ASP A 231 -13.90 -0.94 -15.96
C ASP A 231 -12.84 -0.19 -16.78
N ARG A 232 -11.59 -0.68 -16.71
CA ARG A 232 -10.46 -0.07 -17.43
C ARG A 232 -10.63 -0.13 -18.95
N GLY A 233 -11.43 -1.06 -19.47
CA GLY A 233 -11.74 -1.14 -20.91
C GLY A 233 -12.43 0.12 -21.45
N LYS A 234 -13.13 0.87 -20.59
CA LYS A 234 -13.80 2.14 -20.93
C LYS A 234 -12.89 3.37 -20.85
N VAL A 235 -11.67 3.20 -20.36
CA VAL A 235 -10.71 4.30 -20.23
C VAL A 235 -10.10 4.61 -21.60
N ALA A 236 -10.14 5.87 -22.02
CA ALA A 236 -9.46 6.31 -23.25
C ALA A 236 -7.94 6.09 -23.14
N ASP A 237 -7.28 5.67 -24.22
CA ASP A 237 -5.84 5.38 -24.19
C ASP A 237 -4.95 6.59 -23.81
N SER A 238 -5.43 7.81 -24.04
CA SER A 238 -4.76 9.05 -23.59
C SER A 238 -4.79 9.26 -22.07
N ASN A 239 -5.63 8.50 -21.35
CA ASN A 239 -5.72 8.50 -19.89
C ASN A 239 -5.00 7.32 -19.24
N LYS A 240 -4.72 6.25 -20.00
CA LYS A 240 -4.17 5.01 -19.45
C LYS A 240 -2.70 5.18 -19.04
N VAL A 241 -2.38 4.77 -17.81
CA VAL A 241 -0.99 4.56 -17.41
C VAL A 241 -0.37 3.44 -18.25
N LYS A 242 0.90 3.61 -18.61
CA LYS A 242 1.64 2.64 -19.42
C LYS A 242 2.76 2.03 -18.60
N LEU A 243 2.83 0.70 -18.56
CA LEU A 243 3.97 0.00 -18.00
C LEU A 243 5.22 0.29 -18.86
N LEU A 244 6.29 0.75 -18.22
CA LEU A 244 7.59 0.98 -18.87
C LEU A 244 8.55 -0.17 -18.61
N ALA A 245 8.55 -0.67 -17.39
CA ALA A 245 9.33 -1.84 -17.01
C ALA A 245 8.85 -2.40 -15.66
N LYS A 246 9.23 -3.64 -15.39
CA LYS A 246 8.92 -4.36 -14.17
C LYS A 246 10.09 -5.24 -13.80
N GLY A 247 10.21 -5.55 -12.51
CA GLY A 247 11.29 -6.41 -12.09
C GLY A 247 11.11 -7.89 -12.44
N ASP A 248 12.17 -8.67 -12.26
CA ASP A 248 12.17 -10.11 -12.42
C ASP A 248 11.07 -10.74 -11.56
N ALA A 249 10.31 -11.68 -12.13
CA ALA A 249 9.16 -12.34 -11.49
C ALA A 249 8.02 -11.41 -11.00
N VAL A 250 8.05 -10.12 -11.33
CA VAL A 250 6.91 -9.22 -11.11
C VAL A 250 5.88 -9.51 -12.19
N VAL A 251 4.63 -9.65 -11.78
CA VAL A 251 3.45 -9.70 -12.66
C VAL A 251 2.91 -8.28 -12.78
N ALA A 252 2.54 -7.86 -13.99
CA ALA A 252 1.93 -6.56 -14.23
C ALA A 252 0.64 -6.74 -15.05
N ASN A 253 -0.45 -6.17 -14.55
CA ASN A 253 -1.81 -6.32 -15.07
C ASN A 253 -2.56 -4.98 -14.93
N ASP A 254 -3.83 -5.00 -15.34
CA ASP A 254 -4.77 -3.91 -15.16
C ASP A 254 -5.59 -4.09 -13.86
N PHE A 255 -6.13 -3.01 -13.31
CA PHE A 255 -7.10 -3.09 -12.21
C PHE A 255 -8.30 -2.16 -12.41
N GLY A 256 -9.37 -2.43 -11.64
CA GLY A 256 -10.67 -1.77 -11.64
C GLY A 256 -11.39 -1.92 -10.30
N ASN A 257 -12.60 -1.39 -10.19
CA ASN A 257 -13.49 -1.36 -8.99
C ASN A 257 -13.07 -0.44 -7.84
N GLU A 258 -11.84 0.08 -7.85
CA GLU A 258 -11.29 0.98 -6.84
C GLU A 258 -10.62 2.20 -7.50
N GLY A 259 -11.21 2.64 -8.61
CA GLY A 259 -10.45 3.32 -9.66
C GLY A 259 -9.93 2.31 -10.67
N THR A 260 -9.47 2.81 -11.81
CA THR A 260 -8.82 2.00 -12.85
C THR A 260 -7.35 2.37 -12.98
N GLY A 261 -6.51 1.44 -13.43
CA GLY A 261 -5.09 1.73 -13.60
C GLY A 261 -4.21 0.53 -13.90
N GLY A 262 -2.90 0.78 -13.82
CA GLY A 262 -1.86 -0.24 -13.92
C GLY A 262 -1.52 -0.79 -12.55
N HIS A 263 -1.52 -2.11 -12.43
CA HIS A 263 -1.19 -2.86 -11.22
C HIS A 263 0.05 -3.71 -11.47
N SER A 264 0.87 -3.87 -10.45
CA SER A 264 1.96 -4.83 -10.45
C SER A 264 2.09 -5.48 -9.09
N HIS A 265 2.48 -6.75 -9.08
CA HIS A 265 2.79 -7.45 -7.85
C HIS A 265 3.93 -8.45 -8.03
N TRP A 266 4.65 -8.68 -6.94
CA TRP A 266 5.63 -9.74 -6.82
C TRP A 266 5.20 -10.67 -5.68
N VAL A 267 5.10 -11.96 -5.98
CA VAL A 267 4.87 -12.97 -4.93
C VAL A 267 6.14 -13.09 -4.12
N TYR A 268 6.06 -12.63 -2.88
CA TYR A 268 7.18 -12.53 -1.97
C TYR A 268 6.71 -12.86 -0.56
N ASN A 269 7.26 -13.92 0.00
CA ASN A 269 6.86 -14.47 1.30
C ASN A 269 7.49 -13.69 2.47
N TRP A 270 7.16 -12.40 2.56
CA TRP A 270 7.57 -11.54 3.67
C TRP A 270 7.09 -12.11 5.02
N LYS A 271 7.82 -11.80 6.08
CA LYS A 271 7.63 -12.35 7.42
C LYS A 271 7.20 -11.27 8.39
N ALA A 272 6.22 -11.60 9.24
CA ALA A 272 5.90 -10.75 10.37
C ALA A 272 7.10 -10.71 11.35
N GLY A 273 7.32 -9.57 11.98
CA GLY A 273 8.49 -9.28 12.81
C GLY A 273 9.63 -8.60 12.04
N GLU A 274 9.71 -8.78 10.73
CA GLU A 274 10.74 -8.17 9.89
C GLU A 274 10.37 -6.75 9.44
N THR A 275 11.38 -5.90 9.28
CA THR A 275 11.23 -4.53 8.76
C THR A 275 11.58 -4.49 7.28
N TYR A 276 10.62 -4.06 6.47
CA TYR A 276 10.78 -3.88 5.03
C TYR A 276 10.82 -2.42 4.64
N ARG A 277 11.56 -2.09 3.56
CA ARG A 277 11.75 -0.70 3.12
C ARG A 277 11.17 -0.50 1.73
N PHE A 278 10.46 0.61 1.58
CA PHE A 278 9.74 0.98 0.37
C PHE A 278 10.24 2.33 -0.11
N LEU A 279 10.45 2.45 -1.42
CA LEU A 279 10.79 3.71 -2.07
C LEU A 279 9.93 3.86 -3.33
N VAL A 280 9.14 4.94 -3.39
CA VAL A 280 8.51 5.40 -4.63
C VAL A 280 9.27 6.60 -5.14
N THR A 281 9.54 6.67 -6.43
CA THR A 281 10.11 7.86 -7.07
C THR A 281 9.19 8.40 -8.16
N ALA A 282 9.18 9.72 -8.34
CA ALA A 282 8.45 10.40 -9.41
C ALA A 282 9.43 11.19 -10.30
N LEU A 283 9.43 10.86 -11.59
CA LEU A 283 10.14 11.61 -12.63
C LEU A 283 9.11 12.34 -13.50
N THR A 284 9.04 13.66 -13.35
CA THR A 284 8.08 14.51 -14.05
C THR A 284 8.66 14.99 -15.38
N ASP A 285 7.83 14.98 -16.42
CA ASP A 285 8.10 15.67 -17.69
C ASP A 285 6.97 16.68 -17.94
N SER A 286 7.30 17.96 -17.74
CA SER A 286 6.36 19.06 -17.92
C SER A 286 6.01 19.32 -19.38
N ALA A 287 6.87 18.96 -20.34
CA ALA A 287 6.61 19.17 -21.76
C ALA A 287 5.49 18.25 -22.25
N THR A 288 5.45 17.02 -21.73
CA THR A 288 4.44 16.02 -22.08
C THR A 288 3.31 15.90 -21.06
N GLN A 289 3.37 16.66 -19.96
CA GLN A 289 2.49 16.51 -18.79
C GLN A 289 2.38 15.04 -18.36
N THR A 290 3.54 14.39 -18.18
CA THR A 290 3.60 13.01 -17.72
C THR A 290 4.43 12.89 -16.45
N THR A 291 4.18 11.83 -15.70
CA THR A 291 5.01 11.45 -14.56
C THR A 291 5.27 9.97 -14.59
N ILE A 292 6.53 9.57 -14.49
CA ILE A 292 6.93 8.19 -14.33
C ILE A 292 7.05 7.91 -12.84
N TYR A 293 6.17 7.05 -12.33
CA TYR A 293 6.23 6.54 -10.97
C TYR A 293 6.94 5.20 -10.97
N THR A 294 7.91 5.02 -10.07
CA THR A 294 8.66 3.76 -9.94
C THR A 294 8.68 3.31 -8.50
N GLY A 295 8.25 2.07 -8.25
CA GLY A 295 8.26 1.44 -6.93
C GLY A 295 9.43 0.48 -6.76
N TYR A 296 10.19 0.66 -5.68
CA TYR A 296 11.33 -0.17 -5.29
C TYR A 296 11.13 -0.77 -3.91
N PHE A 297 11.36 -2.08 -3.79
CA PHE A 297 11.28 -2.81 -2.53
C PHE A 297 12.67 -3.28 -2.12
N PHE A 298 13.12 -2.94 -0.91
CA PHE A 298 14.39 -3.44 -0.39
C PHE A 298 14.23 -4.89 0.06
N VAL A 299 15.02 -5.80 -0.51
CA VAL A 299 15.02 -7.23 -0.19
C VAL A 299 16.11 -7.47 0.87
N PRO A 300 15.77 -7.64 2.16
CA PRO A 300 16.76 -7.69 3.24
C PRO A 300 17.78 -8.81 3.08
N GLU A 301 17.36 -9.98 2.59
CA GLU A 301 18.18 -11.18 2.42
C GLU A 301 19.25 -10.99 1.34
N LEU A 302 19.01 -10.08 0.40
CA LEU A 302 19.91 -9.77 -0.71
C LEU A 302 20.63 -8.43 -0.53
N GLN A 303 20.31 -7.68 0.52
CA GLN A 303 20.82 -6.34 0.81
C GLN A 303 20.79 -5.41 -0.42
N ARG A 304 19.71 -5.49 -1.21
CA ARG A 304 19.56 -4.74 -2.45
C ARG A 304 18.12 -4.30 -2.66
N TRP A 305 17.92 -3.21 -3.40
CA TRP A 305 16.59 -2.86 -3.87
C TRP A 305 16.23 -3.61 -5.14
N LYS A 306 14.99 -4.07 -5.16
CA LYS A 306 14.34 -4.71 -6.29
C LYS A 306 13.35 -3.73 -6.91
N LEU A 307 13.37 -3.65 -8.24
CA LEU A 307 12.32 -2.96 -8.99
C LEU A 307 11.03 -3.77 -8.88
N ILE A 308 9.91 -3.11 -8.54
CA ILE A 308 8.59 -3.70 -8.69
C ILE A 308 8.07 -3.32 -10.08
N ALA A 309 7.71 -2.06 -10.31
CA ALA A 309 7.42 -1.58 -11.65
C ALA A 309 7.67 -0.08 -11.80
N ALA A 310 7.77 0.35 -13.05
CA ALA A 310 7.73 1.73 -13.49
C ALA A 310 6.52 1.94 -14.41
N PHE A 311 5.63 2.86 -14.04
CA PHE A 311 4.47 3.25 -14.83
C PHE A 311 4.56 4.72 -15.25
N ARG A 312 4.29 5.01 -16.52
CA ARG A 312 4.11 6.36 -17.03
C ARG A 312 2.64 6.77 -16.91
N ALA A 313 2.35 7.74 -16.08
CA ALA A 313 1.05 8.36 -15.95
C ALA A 313 0.92 9.56 -16.91
N PRO A 314 -0.07 9.55 -17.83
CA PRO A 314 -0.39 10.72 -18.65
C PRO A 314 -1.24 11.73 -17.88
N LYS A 315 -1.36 12.96 -18.43
CA LYS A 315 -2.17 14.06 -17.87
C LYS A 315 -1.84 14.32 -16.40
N ASP A 316 -0.56 14.25 -16.11
CA ASP A 316 0.03 14.48 -14.80
C ASP A 316 1.16 15.50 -14.95
N GLY A 317 2.34 15.26 -14.40
CA GLY A 317 3.45 16.22 -14.37
C GLY A 317 3.76 16.73 -12.96
N ASN A 318 3.17 16.11 -11.93
CA ASN A 318 3.35 16.49 -10.55
C ASN A 318 4.41 15.65 -9.85
N THR A 319 5.16 16.28 -8.94
CA THR A 319 5.97 15.56 -7.95
C THR A 319 5.08 14.83 -6.95
N LEU A 320 5.66 13.88 -6.19
CA LEU A 320 4.93 13.14 -5.14
C LEU A 320 4.25 14.11 -4.17
N ASN A 321 2.97 13.87 -3.93
CA ASN A 321 2.12 14.67 -3.03
C ASN A 321 1.02 13.78 -2.45
N LYS A 322 0.31 14.29 -1.43
CA LYS A 322 -0.69 13.54 -0.64
C LYS A 322 -0.11 12.19 -0.17
N LEU A 323 1.00 12.26 0.55
CA LEU A 323 1.74 11.08 1.01
C LEU A 323 0.98 10.39 2.14
N TYR A 324 0.87 9.07 2.10
CA TYR A 324 0.13 8.33 3.12
C TYR A 324 0.58 6.87 3.28
N SER A 325 0.14 6.25 4.38
CA SER A 325 0.16 4.81 4.65
C SER A 325 -1.22 4.36 5.13
N PHE A 326 -1.55 3.07 5.02
CA PHE A 326 -2.80 2.54 5.57
C PHE A 326 -2.73 1.07 5.95
N ASN A 327 -3.65 0.64 6.83
CA ASN A 327 -4.00 -0.75 7.05
C ASN A 327 -5.42 -0.99 6.57
N GLU A 328 -5.60 -2.04 5.77
CA GLU A 328 -6.89 -2.42 5.20
C GLU A 328 -7.17 -3.89 5.41
N ASN A 329 -8.46 -4.18 5.61
CA ASN A 329 -9.01 -5.50 5.50
C ASN A 329 -9.85 -5.59 4.21
N PHE A 330 -9.36 -6.29 3.20
CA PHE A 330 -10.02 -6.35 1.89
C PHE A 330 -11.04 -7.50 1.75
N VAL A 331 -11.25 -8.31 2.80
CA VAL A 331 -12.32 -9.33 2.88
C VAL A 331 -13.00 -9.31 4.26
N GLY A 332 -14.33 -9.25 4.31
CA GLY A 332 -15.04 -9.07 5.57
C GLY A 332 -14.99 -10.26 6.56
N GLU A 333 -14.73 -11.48 6.09
CA GLU A 333 -14.85 -12.72 6.88
C GLU A 333 -13.98 -12.75 8.14
N ASN A 334 -12.89 -11.98 8.17
CA ASN A 334 -11.96 -11.93 9.28
C ASN A 334 -11.72 -10.50 9.80
N GLY A 335 -12.72 -9.63 9.65
CA GLY A 335 -12.70 -8.28 10.18
C GLY A 335 -12.66 -8.21 11.71
N HIS A 336 -12.98 -9.30 12.42
CA HIS A 336 -12.85 -9.41 13.87
C HIS A 336 -11.40 -9.50 14.37
N LEU A 337 -10.44 -9.74 13.48
CA LEU A 337 -9.03 -9.88 13.85
C LEU A 337 -8.32 -8.54 13.79
N GLN A 338 -7.39 -8.35 14.72
CA GLN A 338 -6.56 -7.15 14.76
C GLN A 338 -5.45 -7.22 13.71
N ARG A 339 -5.39 -6.19 12.89
CA ARG A 339 -4.26 -5.90 11.98
C ARG A 339 -3.49 -4.73 12.57
N LYS A 340 -2.17 -4.85 12.64
CA LYS A 340 -1.30 -3.79 13.17
C LYS A 340 -0.06 -3.67 12.32
N ALA A 341 0.45 -2.46 12.14
CA ALA A 341 1.74 -2.22 11.52
C ALA A 341 2.40 -0.98 12.14
N PHE A 342 3.73 -0.99 12.16
CA PHE A 342 4.56 0.14 12.51
C PHE A 342 5.12 0.76 11.23
N PHE A 343 5.13 2.09 11.18
CA PHE A 343 5.64 2.89 10.07
C PHE A 343 6.77 3.77 10.58
N GLY A 344 7.99 3.46 10.18
CA GLY A 344 9.21 4.13 10.64
C GLY A 344 9.93 4.91 9.56
N ASN A 345 10.77 5.86 10.00
CA ASN A 345 11.81 6.46 9.18
C ASN A 345 11.30 7.04 7.84
N GLN A 346 10.21 7.82 7.85
CA GLN A 346 9.69 8.44 6.63
C GLN A 346 10.60 9.58 6.15
N TRP A 347 10.94 9.58 4.86
CA TRP A 347 11.73 10.63 4.23
C TRP A 347 11.24 10.96 2.83
N VAL A 348 11.41 12.22 2.42
CA VAL A 348 11.23 12.64 1.02
C VAL A 348 12.52 13.17 0.45
N GLN A 349 12.80 12.80 -0.80
CA GLN A 349 13.91 13.37 -1.56
C GLN A 349 13.41 14.58 -2.34
N GLN A 350 13.99 15.75 -2.09
CA GLN A 350 13.64 16.98 -2.80
C GLN A 350 14.28 17.01 -4.19
N GLN A 351 13.54 17.51 -5.18
CA GLN A 351 14.04 17.68 -6.55
C GLN A 351 15.28 18.57 -6.62
N ARG A 352 15.24 19.71 -5.90
CA ARG A 352 16.35 20.66 -5.88
C ARG A 352 17.45 20.15 -4.94
N GLY A 353 18.59 19.79 -5.55
CA GLY A 353 19.78 19.38 -4.81
C GLY A 353 19.73 17.97 -4.21
N GLY A 354 18.65 17.20 -4.42
CA GLY A 354 18.55 15.81 -3.96
C GLY A 354 18.51 15.63 -2.44
N ARG A 355 18.29 16.71 -1.69
CA ARG A 355 18.31 16.69 -0.22
C ARG A 355 17.16 15.85 0.32
N TRP A 356 17.45 15.04 1.32
CA TRP A 356 16.44 14.30 2.07
C TRP A 356 15.85 15.15 3.19
N VAL A 357 14.52 15.16 3.30
CA VAL A 357 13.77 15.84 4.37
C VAL A 357 12.95 14.79 5.13
N PRO A 358 13.08 14.73 6.47
CA PRO A 358 12.33 13.76 7.25
C PRO A 358 10.87 14.17 7.35
N LEU A 359 9.96 13.19 7.35
CA LEU A 359 8.57 13.39 7.71
C LEU A 359 8.36 12.85 9.12
N THR A 360 8.13 13.75 10.07
CA THR A 360 8.00 13.43 11.51
C THR A 360 6.60 13.62 12.05
N GLU A 361 5.66 14.05 11.20
CA GLU A 361 4.27 14.33 11.55
C GLU A 361 3.35 13.46 10.72
N ALA A 362 2.25 13.01 11.32
CA ALA A 362 1.22 12.23 10.66
C ALA A 362 -0.18 12.62 11.16
N ILE A 363 -1.17 12.53 10.28
CA ILE A 363 -2.58 12.82 10.56
C ILE A 363 -3.38 11.55 10.34
N PHE A 364 -4.13 11.11 11.35
CA PHE A 364 -4.94 9.90 11.27
C PHE A 364 -6.29 10.14 10.61
N THR A 365 -6.70 9.24 9.73
CA THR A 365 -8.06 9.19 9.18
C THR A 365 -8.54 7.76 8.98
N THR A 366 -9.85 7.55 8.87
CA THR A 366 -10.42 6.25 8.50
C THR A 366 -11.12 6.29 7.14
N ASP A 367 -11.52 5.13 6.65
CA ASP A 367 -12.48 5.00 5.55
C ASP A 367 -13.88 5.48 5.94
N ALA A 368 -14.84 5.32 5.02
CA ALA A 368 -16.23 5.70 5.25
C ALA A 368 -16.89 4.93 6.40
N THR A 369 -16.53 3.65 6.61
CA THR A 369 -17.08 2.82 7.70
C THR A 369 -16.61 3.30 9.06
N GLY A 370 -15.34 3.68 9.20
CA GLY A 370 -14.84 4.28 10.44
C GLY A 370 -15.44 5.67 10.70
N ARG A 371 -15.65 6.48 9.65
CA ARG A 371 -16.24 7.84 9.76
C ARG A 371 -17.73 7.79 10.10
N ALA A 372 -18.45 6.81 9.58
CA ALA A 372 -19.86 6.59 9.91
C ALA A 372 -20.06 6.06 11.34
N GLY A 373 -18.99 5.60 12.00
CA GLY A 373 -19.07 4.97 13.32
C GLY A 373 -19.62 3.54 13.30
N ASP A 374 -19.79 2.94 12.12
CA ASP A 374 -20.23 1.55 11.95
C ASP A 374 -19.22 0.58 12.59
N ARG A 375 -17.93 0.88 12.43
CA ARG A 375 -16.81 0.21 13.11
C ARG A 375 -15.96 1.26 13.81
N PHE A 376 -15.51 0.96 15.01
CA PHE A 376 -14.78 1.90 15.88
C PHE A 376 -13.66 1.20 16.67
N ASP A 377 -13.29 -0.01 16.26
CA ASP A 377 -12.18 -0.79 16.77
C ASP A 377 -10.91 -0.52 15.95
N TYR A 378 -10.34 0.66 16.18
CA TYR A 378 -9.12 1.12 15.52
C TYR A 378 -8.29 2.06 16.40
N GLY A 379 -7.02 2.20 16.04
CA GLY A 379 -6.12 3.08 16.75
C GLY A 379 -4.87 3.43 15.97
N ALA A 380 -4.21 4.47 16.45
CA ALA A 380 -2.99 5.00 15.88
C ALA A 380 -2.22 5.77 16.95
N GLY A 381 -0.93 5.96 16.73
CA GLY A 381 -0.11 6.72 17.65
C GLY A 381 1.37 6.63 17.32
N VAL A 382 2.19 6.91 18.32
CA VAL A 382 3.65 6.85 18.26
C VAL A 382 4.15 5.84 19.29
N THR A 383 5.09 4.99 18.91
CA THR A 383 5.87 4.18 19.84
C THR A 383 7.34 4.22 19.43
N GLY A 384 8.21 4.56 20.38
CA GLY A 384 9.61 4.85 20.07
C GLY A 384 9.76 5.91 18.96
N GLU A 385 10.42 5.54 17.87
CA GLU A 385 10.65 6.41 16.70
C GLU A 385 9.71 6.11 15.52
N GLN A 386 8.63 5.37 15.75
CA GLN A 386 7.71 4.91 14.70
C GLN A 386 6.27 5.36 14.97
N PHE A 387 5.52 5.60 13.90
CA PHE A 387 4.07 5.63 13.98
C PHE A 387 3.52 4.20 14.01
N TYR A 388 2.31 4.00 14.52
CA TYR A 388 1.58 2.75 14.34
C TYR A 388 0.16 3.01 13.85
N LEU A 389 -0.39 2.02 13.13
CA LEU A 389 -1.81 1.89 12.84
C LEU A 389 -2.29 0.51 13.27
N TRP A 390 -3.51 0.42 13.77
CA TRP A 390 -4.23 -0.83 13.87
C TRP A 390 -5.73 -0.66 13.62
N ASN A 391 -6.35 -1.74 13.12
CA ASN A 391 -7.79 -1.85 12.92
C ASN A 391 -8.26 -3.30 13.11
N GLY A 392 -9.52 -3.46 13.48
CA GLY A 392 -10.07 -4.77 13.85
C GLY A 392 -9.68 -5.18 15.27
N GLY A 393 -10.15 -6.35 15.69
CA GLY A 393 -9.85 -6.90 17.02
C GLY A 393 -10.87 -6.56 18.10
N PHE A 394 -11.87 -5.71 17.81
CA PHE A 394 -12.88 -5.29 18.79
C PHE A 394 -12.26 -4.82 20.11
N LYS A 395 -11.31 -3.88 19.99
CA LYS A 395 -10.65 -3.19 21.11
C LYS A 395 -11.05 -1.74 21.16
N GLU A 396 -10.93 -1.11 22.33
CA GLU A 396 -11.24 0.29 22.52
C GLU A 396 -10.47 1.20 21.56
N GLN A 397 -11.16 2.23 21.07
CA GLN A 397 -10.62 3.19 20.13
C GLN A 397 -9.49 4.01 20.77
N GLU A 398 -8.32 4.05 20.11
CA GLU A 398 -7.16 4.84 20.60
C GLU A 398 -6.96 6.17 19.85
N ALA A 399 -7.60 6.37 18.69
CA ALA A 399 -7.42 7.56 17.86
C ALA A 399 -8.73 8.03 17.21
N LYS A 400 -8.90 9.34 17.04
CA LYS A 400 -10.05 10.01 16.42
C LYS A 400 -9.68 10.64 15.08
N GLN A 401 -10.67 10.91 14.23
CA GLN A 401 -10.44 11.58 12.94
C GLN A 401 -9.62 12.86 13.12
N ASN A 402 -8.57 12.97 12.31
CA ASN A 402 -7.65 14.10 12.26
C ASN A 402 -6.75 14.28 13.49
N ASP A 403 -6.67 13.29 14.38
CA ASP A 403 -5.63 13.28 15.41
C ASP A 403 -4.25 13.40 14.74
N GLN A 404 -3.41 14.25 15.32
CA GLN A 404 -2.07 14.53 14.83
C GLN A 404 -1.05 13.88 15.74
N PHE A 405 -0.07 13.24 15.13
CA PHE A 405 1.01 12.56 15.82
C PHE A 405 2.33 13.12 15.37
N LYS A 406 3.26 13.24 16.32
CA LYS A 406 4.64 13.66 16.07
C LYS A 406 5.60 12.64 16.67
N ARG A 407 6.43 12.05 15.83
CA ARG A 407 7.51 11.15 16.26
C ARG A 407 8.84 11.91 16.37
N PRO A 408 9.79 11.45 17.20
CA PRO A 408 11.17 11.93 17.16
C PRO A 408 11.77 11.79 15.75
N ASN A 409 12.66 12.72 15.38
CA ASN A 409 13.37 12.62 14.12
C ASN A 409 14.47 11.55 14.21
N THR A 410 14.45 10.60 13.29
CA THR A 410 15.52 9.63 13.06
C THR A 410 16.75 10.35 12.50
N THR A 411 17.96 10.00 12.95
CA THR A 411 19.18 10.73 12.54
C THR A 411 19.71 10.36 11.15
N LYS A 412 19.23 9.28 10.52
CA LYS A 412 19.80 8.77 9.26
C LYS A 412 18.76 8.73 8.13
N ALA A 413 18.96 9.61 7.15
CA ALA A 413 18.30 9.51 5.85
C ALA A 413 18.67 8.18 5.16
N PRO A 414 17.79 7.64 4.29
CA PRO A 414 18.12 6.43 3.54
C PRO A 414 19.31 6.68 2.61
N VAL A 415 20.28 5.76 2.64
CA VAL A 415 21.35 5.71 1.65
C VAL A 415 20.85 4.86 0.49
N ILE A 416 20.48 5.51 -0.61
CA ILE A 416 20.02 4.85 -1.82
C ILE A 416 21.13 4.94 -2.86
N ASP A 417 21.74 3.79 -3.17
CA ASP A 417 22.63 3.68 -4.30
C ASP A 417 21.81 3.28 -5.54
N TYR A 418 21.29 4.29 -6.24
CA TYR A 418 20.50 4.07 -7.47
C TYR A 418 21.25 3.30 -8.56
N THR A 419 22.58 3.12 -8.45
CA THR A 419 23.38 2.33 -9.40
C THR A 419 23.46 0.85 -9.03
N LYS A 420 23.23 0.50 -7.75
CA LYS A 420 23.22 -0.89 -7.27
C LYS A 420 21.83 -1.52 -7.27
N ASP A 421 20.77 -0.73 -7.32
CA ASP A 421 19.50 -1.11 -6.68
C ASP A 421 18.25 -0.73 -7.48
N ALA A 422 18.12 -1.32 -8.67
CA ALA A 422 16.91 -1.22 -9.52
C ALA A 422 16.97 -2.31 -10.61
N ASP A 423 16.81 -3.58 -10.26
CA ASP A 423 16.99 -4.74 -11.17
C ASP A 423 18.27 -4.68 -12.02
N SER A 424 19.33 -4.24 -11.33
CA SER A 424 20.67 -4.00 -11.85
C SER A 424 21.41 -5.29 -12.20
N ILE A 425 21.18 -6.45 -11.56
CA ILE A 425 22.03 -7.62 -11.86
C ILE A 425 21.62 -8.31 -13.16
N ALA A 426 20.33 -8.63 -13.36
CA ALA A 426 19.90 -9.25 -14.61
C ALA A 426 20.05 -8.28 -15.78
N GLN A 427 19.67 -7.00 -15.58
CA GLN A 427 19.87 -6.00 -16.61
C GLN A 427 21.34 -5.67 -16.83
N ALA A 428 22.17 -5.48 -15.79
CA ALA A 428 23.61 -5.28 -16.02
C ALA A 428 24.27 -6.54 -16.59
N ARG A 429 23.80 -7.75 -16.29
CA ARG A 429 24.26 -8.96 -17.00
C ARG A 429 23.88 -8.89 -18.48
N LYS A 430 22.68 -8.44 -18.83
CA LYS A 430 22.28 -8.20 -20.23
C LYS A 430 23.13 -7.12 -20.87
N ASP A 431 23.30 -5.97 -20.23
CA ASP A 431 24.13 -4.87 -20.73
C ASP A 431 25.58 -5.32 -20.92
N ILE A 432 26.16 -6.00 -19.92
CA ILE A 432 27.53 -6.55 -19.98
C ILE A 432 27.64 -7.60 -21.08
N GLN A 433 26.65 -8.49 -21.23
CA GLN A 433 26.63 -9.50 -22.27
C GLN A 433 26.51 -8.84 -23.66
N GLU A 434 25.63 -7.86 -23.84
CA GLU A 434 25.47 -7.10 -25.08
C GLU A 434 26.76 -6.39 -25.47
N ILE A 435 27.43 -5.74 -24.50
CA ILE A 435 28.73 -5.10 -24.71
C ILE A 435 29.80 -6.14 -25.04
N ALA A 436 29.87 -7.25 -24.30
CA ALA A 436 30.84 -8.31 -24.52
C ALA A 436 30.67 -8.96 -25.91
N ASP A 437 29.44 -9.19 -26.35
CA ASP A 437 29.13 -9.70 -27.68
C ASP A 437 29.50 -8.69 -28.76
N ALA A 438 29.23 -7.40 -28.54
CA ALA A 438 29.64 -6.34 -29.45
C ALA A 438 31.17 -6.21 -29.57
N VAL A 439 31.92 -6.41 -28.47
CA VAL A 439 33.39 -6.47 -28.49
C VAL A 439 33.86 -7.72 -29.25
N LYS A 440 33.32 -8.89 -28.90
CA LYS A 440 33.70 -10.18 -29.51
C LYS A 440 33.45 -10.22 -31.02
N THR A 441 32.38 -9.60 -31.48
CA THR A 441 31.99 -9.54 -32.90
C THR A 441 32.69 -8.42 -33.66
N GLY A 442 33.53 -7.60 -33.01
CA GLY A 442 34.22 -6.48 -33.61
C GLY A 442 33.32 -5.28 -33.93
N LYS A 443 32.09 -5.24 -33.41
CA LYS A 443 31.16 -4.10 -33.54
C LYS A 443 31.64 -2.87 -32.77
N ILE A 444 32.38 -3.08 -31.67
CA ILE A 444 33.04 -2.04 -30.88
C ILE A 444 34.44 -2.48 -30.43
N ASP A 445 35.32 -1.51 -30.21
CA ASP A 445 36.67 -1.71 -29.64
C ASP A 445 36.75 -1.02 -28.27
N THR A 446 37.64 -1.47 -27.40
CA THR A 446 37.84 -0.97 -26.03
C THR A 446 39.31 -0.96 -25.64
N THR A 447 39.81 0.16 -25.13
CA THR A 447 41.15 0.25 -24.51
C THR A 447 41.15 -0.11 -23.02
N GLY A 448 39.99 -0.07 -22.36
CA GLY A 448 39.86 -0.39 -20.94
C GLY A 448 38.44 -0.19 -20.41
N SER A 449 38.25 -0.44 -19.12
CA SER A 449 36.98 -0.22 -18.43
C SER A 449 37.15 0.22 -16.97
N ILE A 450 36.13 0.88 -16.42
CA ILE A 450 36.05 1.30 -15.02
C ILE A 450 34.59 1.22 -14.55
N GLU A 451 34.32 0.53 -13.44
CA GLU A 451 32.95 0.33 -12.91
C GLU A 451 31.94 -0.12 -14.00
N SER A 452 32.35 -1.05 -14.86
CA SER A 452 31.60 -1.57 -16.02
C SER A 452 31.32 -0.57 -17.15
N VAL A 453 31.89 0.64 -17.09
CA VAL A 453 31.90 1.59 -18.21
C VAL A 453 33.15 1.32 -19.05
N TYR A 454 32.96 1.03 -20.33
CA TYR A 454 34.06 0.74 -21.25
C TYR A 454 34.42 1.99 -22.03
N TYR A 455 35.68 2.13 -22.38
CA TYR A 455 36.14 3.25 -23.20
C TYR A 455 37.23 2.81 -24.18
N HIS A 456 37.31 3.51 -25.29
CA HIS A 456 38.35 3.39 -26.30
C HIS A 456 38.89 4.77 -26.64
N ILE A 457 40.17 5.01 -26.35
CA ILE A 457 40.82 6.26 -26.74
C ILE A 457 41.10 6.22 -28.23
N LEU A 458 40.27 6.95 -28.99
CA LEU A 458 40.38 7.07 -30.45
C LEU A 458 41.56 7.97 -30.84
N GLN A 459 41.81 9.00 -30.05
CA GLN A 459 42.93 9.92 -30.23
C GLN A 459 43.39 10.44 -28.88
N GLN A 460 44.68 10.28 -28.60
CA GLN A 460 45.27 10.83 -27.40
C GLN A 460 45.38 12.36 -27.52
N GLY A 461 44.82 13.07 -26.54
CA GLY A 461 45.00 14.52 -26.42
C GLY A 461 46.35 14.87 -25.80
N ASN A 462 46.77 16.11 -26.03
CA ASN A 462 48.06 16.67 -25.62
C ASN A 462 47.94 17.71 -24.49
N GLY A 463 46.72 18.07 -24.07
CA GLY A 463 46.49 18.97 -22.93
C GLY A 463 46.40 18.28 -21.56
N GLU A 464 45.86 18.98 -20.56
CA GLU A 464 45.63 18.43 -19.21
C GLU A 464 44.57 17.32 -19.20
N TYR A 465 44.63 16.44 -18.20
CA TYR A 465 43.54 15.49 -17.92
C TYR A 465 42.28 16.22 -17.46
N VAL A 466 41.12 15.68 -17.85
CA VAL A 466 39.83 16.17 -17.38
C VAL A 466 39.63 15.78 -15.91
N SER A 467 39.22 16.73 -15.06
CA SER A 467 38.74 16.43 -13.71
C SER A 467 37.21 16.31 -13.68
N VAL A 468 36.66 15.45 -12.81
CA VAL A 468 35.21 15.30 -12.62
C VAL A 468 34.53 16.60 -12.17
N THR A 469 35.28 17.52 -11.55
CA THR A 469 34.81 18.82 -11.10
C THR A 469 34.78 19.88 -12.20
N ASP A 470 35.38 19.61 -13.36
CA ASP A 470 35.54 20.59 -14.43
C ASP A 470 34.22 20.89 -15.16
N THR A 471 34.22 22.06 -15.79
CA THR A 471 33.33 22.35 -16.91
C THR A 471 34.04 21.94 -18.20
N VAL A 472 33.42 21.04 -18.97
CA VAL A 472 33.97 20.50 -20.22
C VAL A 472 33.29 21.15 -21.43
N THR A 473 34.07 21.46 -22.45
CA THR A 473 33.60 21.86 -23.78
C THR A 473 33.87 20.72 -24.74
N VAL A 474 32.84 20.14 -25.35
CA VAL A 474 32.94 18.91 -26.13
C VAL A 474 32.15 18.94 -27.42
N HIS A 475 32.65 18.26 -28.45
CA HIS A 475 31.78 17.68 -29.46
C HIS A 475 31.39 16.27 -29.03
N TYR A 476 30.14 15.87 -29.25
CA TYR A 476 29.73 14.51 -28.96
C TYR A 476 28.67 13.99 -29.93
N LYS A 477 28.61 12.67 -30.04
CA LYS A 477 27.57 11.92 -30.73
C LYS A 477 27.15 10.73 -29.87
N GLY A 478 25.89 10.67 -29.48
CA GLY A 478 25.27 9.60 -28.71
C GLY A 478 24.43 8.67 -29.59
N THR A 479 24.67 7.37 -29.47
CA THR A 479 23.98 6.30 -30.22
C THR A 479 23.57 5.13 -29.33
N LEU A 480 22.52 4.40 -29.72
CA LEU A 480 22.15 3.14 -29.06
C LEU A 480 23.09 2.01 -29.51
N LEU A 481 23.55 1.16 -28.58
CA LEU A 481 24.40 0.01 -28.95
C LEU A 481 23.62 -1.02 -29.79
N THR A 482 22.33 -1.17 -29.53
CA THR A 482 21.44 -2.16 -30.16
C THR A 482 21.43 -2.02 -31.68
N ASP A 483 21.11 -0.83 -32.19
CA ASP A 483 20.87 -0.57 -33.62
C ASP A 483 21.73 0.56 -34.22
N GLY A 484 22.52 1.27 -33.40
CA GLY A 484 23.35 2.40 -33.84
C GLY A 484 22.56 3.70 -34.08
N SER A 485 21.27 3.75 -33.77
CA SER A 485 20.45 4.95 -33.94
C SER A 485 20.99 6.12 -33.11
N ILE A 486 21.03 7.30 -33.71
CA ILE A 486 21.49 8.54 -33.07
C ILE A 486 20.34 9.12 -32.26
N PHE A 487 20.53 9.29 -30.95
CA PHE A 487 19.53 9.93 -30.09
C PHE A 487 19.89 11.38 -29.75
N ASP A 488 21.17 11.77 -29.79
CA ASP A 488 21.63 13.12 -29.51
C ASP A 488 23.04 13.38 -30.07
N GLN A 489 23.34 14.59 -30.55
CA GLN A 489 24.67 14.97 -31.01
C GLN A 489 24.85 16.50 -31.10
N THR A 490 26.08 16.97 -30.93
CA THR A 490 26.47 18.32 -31.33
C THR A 490 26.54 18.43 -32.85
N LYS A 491 26.13 19.58 -33.39
CA LYS A 491 26.39 19.97 -34.78
C LYS A 491 27.74 20.72 -34.84
N ASP A 492 27.78 21.86 -35.51
CA ASP A 492 29.01 22.61 -35.78
C ASP A 492 29.63 23.25 -34.53
N LYS A 493 28.85 23.49 -33.47
CA LYS A 493 29.33 24.12 -32.23
C LYS A 493 29.45 23.10 -31.09
N PRO A 494 30.55 23.14 -30.32
CA PRO A 494 30.69 22.28 -29.15
C PRO A 494 29.71 22.69 -28.06
N ALA A 495 29.32 21.72 -27.23
CA ALA A 495 28.46 21.92 -26.07
C ALA A 495 29.31 22.07 -24.80
N VAL A 496 28.82 22.89 -23.86
CA VAL A 496 29.48 23.17 -22.59
C VAL A 496 28.67 22.58 -21.45
N PHE A 497 29.30 21.71 -20.66
CA PHE A 497 28.65 21.00 -19.56
C PHE A 497 29.49 21.03 -18.29
N SER A 498 28.83 21.11 -17.13
CA SER A 498 29.46 20.76 -15.86
C SER A 498 29.50 19.23 -15.73
N LEU A 499 30.70 18.64 -15.70
CA LEU A 499 30.86 17.17 -15.77
C LEU A 499 30.17 16.47 -14.59
N ARG A 500 30.30 17.01 -13.37
CA ARG A 500 29.62 16.48 -12.17
C ARG A 500 28.09 16.39 -12.26
N ARG A 501 27.46 17.05 -13.25
CA ARG A 501 26.00 17.05 -13.44
C ARG A 501 25.54 16.12 -14.57
N LEU A 502 26.47 15.45 -15.25
CA LEU A 502 26.16 14.53 -16.34
C LEU A 502 25.97 13.10 -15.83
N ILE A 503 25.60 12.18 -16.73
CA ILE A 503 25.45 10.75 -16.39
C ILE A 503 26.75 10.16 -15.85
N ARG A 504 26.63 9.15 -14.98
CA ARG A 504 27.78 8.59 -14.25
C ARG A 504 28.85 8.02 -15.19
N GLY A 505 28.46 7.42 -16.32
CA GLY A 505 29.41 6.94 -17.32
C GLY A 505 30.33 8.03 -17.90
N TRP A 506 29.81 9.25 -18.12
CA TRP A 506 30.64 10.38 -18.54
C TRP A 506 31.62 10.79 -17.44
N GLN A 507 31.14 10.88 -16.19
CA GLN A 507 31.97 11.24 -15.04
C GLN A 507 33.11 10.25 -14.78
N LEU A 508 32.92 8.98 -15.14
CA LEU A 508 33.91 7.91 -15.00
C LEU A 508 34.92 7.87 -16.15
N ALA A 509 34.46 8.04 -17.40
CA ALA A 509 35.30 7.83 -18.57
C ALA A 509 36.10 9.07 -19.00
N LEU A 510 35.51 10.28 -18.93
CA LEU A 510 36.18 11.51 -19.36
C LEU A 510 37.48 11.81 -18.62
N PRO A 511 37.61 11.53 -17.30
CA PRO A 511 38.89 11.69 -16.60
C PRO A 511 40.05 10.81 -17.10
N LYS A 512 39.77 9.83 -17.97
CA LYS A 512 40.82 9.05 -18.66
C LYS A 512 41.36 9.76 -19.90
N CYS A 513 40.74 10.85 -20.31
CA CYS A 513 41.07 11.61 -21.52
C CYS A 513 41.76 12.94 -21.18
N ARG A 514 42.52 13.44 -22.16
CA ARG A 514 43.15 14.75 -22.12
C ARG A 514 42.43 15.71 -23.05
N VAL A 515 42.52 17.01 -22.77
CA VAL A 515 42.11 18.06 -23.71
C VAL A 515 42.80 17.87 -25.06
N GLY A 516 42.04 18.03 -26.15
CA GLY A 516 42.43 17.72 -27.52
C GLY A 516 42.25 16.25 -27.91
N GLY A 517 41.77 15.39 -27.00
CA GLY A 517 41.59 13.96 -27.23
C GLY A 517 40.18 13.58 -27.69
N LYS A 518 40.08 12.39 -28.29
CA LYS A 518 38.82 11.75 -28.70
C LYS A 518 38.67 10.40 -28.03
N VAL A 519 37.47 10.12 -27.51
CA VAL A 519 37.15 8.88 -26.81
C VAL A 519 35.78 8.37 -27.22
N ARG A 520 35.70 7.07 -27.44
CA ARG A 520 34.42 6.34 -27.48
C ARG A 520 34.14 5.78 -26.09
N VAL A 521 32.96 6.01 -25.55
CA VAL A 521 32.52 5.53 -24.24
C VAL A 521 31.27 4.67 -24.41
N ILE A 522 31.31 3.45 -23.90
CA ILE A 522 30.18 2.51 -23.90
C ILE A 522 29.70 2.36 -22.46
N ILE A 523 28.45 2.75 -22.24
CA ILE A 523 27.87 2.97 -20.91
C ILE A 523 26.69 2.02 -20.72
N PRO A 524 26.80 1.03 -19.82
CA PRO A 524 25.66 0.22 -19.40
C PRO A 524 24.51 1.11 -18.95
N SER A 525 23.28 0.65 -19.13
CA SER A 525 22.09 1.44 -18.91
C SER A 525 22.05 2.04 -17.50
N ALA A 526 22.43 1.29 -16.47
CA ALA A 526 22.47 1.75 -15.07
C ALA A 526 23.45 2.92 -14.81
N GLN A 527 24.52 3.03 -15.61
CA GLN A 527 25.49 4.13 -15.55
C GLN A 527 25.11 5.29 -16.50
N ALA A 528 24.03 5.13 -17.26
CA ALA A 528 23.44 6.11 -18.16
C ALA A 528 22.10 6.64 -17.62
N TYR A 529 20.99 6.23 -18.21
CA TYR A 529 19.63 6.66 -17.84
C TYR A 529 18.80 5.55 -17.17
N GLY A 530 19.29 4.31 -17.17
CA GLY A 530 18.65 3.13 -16.59
C GLY A 530 17.23 2.93 -17.12
N ILE A 531 16.33 2.54 -16.23
CA ILE A 531 14.89 2.44 -16.52
C ILE A 531 14.23 3.80 -16.80
N ARG A 532 14.87 4.89 -16.34
CA ARG A 532 14.34 6.25 -16.42
C ARG A 532 14.75 6.86 -17.75
N THR A 533 13.95 6.69 -18.79
CA THR A 533 14.24 7.32 -20.09
C THR A 533 14.23 8.86 -20.00
N ARG A 534 15.17 9.51 -20.71
CA ARG A 534 15.28 10.98 -20.84
C ARG A 534 14.54 11.51 -22.09
N SER A 535 14.27 10.67 -23.07
CA SER A 535 13.58 11.03 -24.32
C SER A 535 12.95 9.81 -24.96
N LYS A 536 11.95 10.01 -25.83
CA LYS A 536 11.31 8.93 -26.59
C LYS A 536 12.31 8.11 -27.45
N ASP A 537 13.43 8.72 -27.81
CA ASP A 537 14.46 8.14 -28.69
C ASP A 537 15.45 7.27 -27.91
N ILE A 538 15.35 7.23 -26.57
CA ILE A 538 16.15 6.35 -25.70
C ILE A 538 15.21 5.38 -25.00
N PRO A 539 15.10 4.13 -25.45
CA PRO A 539 14.33 3.12 -24.75
C PRO A 539 14.85 2.90 -23.30
N PRO A 540 13.98 2.54 -22.35
CA PRO A 540 14.42 2.12 -21.01
C PRO A 540 15.46 1.00 -21.09
N ASN A 541 16.44 1.04 -20.18
CA ASN A 541 17.51 0.04 -20.07
C ASN A 541 18.40 -0.08 -21.34
N SER A 542 18.60 1.03 -22.06
CA SER A 542 19.49 1.03 -23.23
C SER A 542 20.96 1.20 -22.86
N VAL A 543 21.84 0.39 -23.45
CA VAL A 543 23.28 0.64 -23.48
C VAL A 543 23.59 1.76 -24.47
N LEU A 544 24.31 2.79 -24.01
CA LEU A 544 24.62 3.96 -24.81
C LEU A 544 26.08 3.97 -25.24
N VAL A 545 26.32 4.42 -26.47
CA VAL A 545 27.66 4.67 -27.00
C VAL A 545 27.80 6.16 -27.29
N PHE A 546 28.84 6.78 -26.76
CA PHE A 546 29.18 8.16 -27.01
C PHE A 546 30.57 8.28 -27.65
N ASP A 547 30.66 8.94 -28.79
CA ASP A 547 31.91 9.49 -29.29
C ASP A 547 32.04 10.92 -28.79
N ILE A 548 33.12 11.23 -28.08
CA ILE A 548 33.34 12.52 -27.41
C ILE A 548 34.72 13.05 -27.77
N GLU A 549 34.77 14.29 -28.26
CA GLU A 549 35.98 15.07 -28.47
C GLU A 549 36.05 16.18 -27.41
N VAL A 550 37.12 16.18 -26.61
CA VAL A 550 37.32 17.18 -25.56
C VAL A 550 38.06 18.38 -26.13
N VAL A 551 37.35 19.48 -26.35
CA VAL A 551 37.91 20.71 -26.94
C VAL A 551 38.63 21.53 -25.87
N ALA A 552 38.03 21.69 -24.69
CA ALA A 552 38.60 22.47 -23.59
C ALA A 552 38.03 22.04 -22.24
N THR A 553 38.74 22.37 -21.17
CA THR A 553 38.26 22.28 -19.79
C THR A 553 38.42 23.63 -19.08
N LYS A 554 37.53 23.90 -18.12
CA LYS A 554 37.64 25.02 -17.18
C LYS A 554 37.47 24.49 -15.77
N LYS A 555 38.51 24.67 -14.94
CA LYS A 555 38.48 24.37 -13.51
C LYS A 555 37.42 25.25 -12.83
N MET A 556 36.64 24.66 -11.93
CA MET A 556 35.69 25.41 -11.11
C MET A 556 36.37 26.21 -10.01
#